data_AF-A0A822DIT8-F1
#
_entry.id   AF-A0A822DIT8-F1
#
_cell.length_a   1.000
_cell.length_b   1.000
_cell.length_c   1.000
_cell.angle_alpha   90.00
_cell.angle_beta   90.00
_cell.angle_gamma   90.00
#
_symmetry.space_group_name_H-M   'P 1'
#
loop_
_entity.id
_entity.type
_entity.pdbx_description
1 polymer ?
#
loop_
_entity_poly.entity_id
_entity_poly.type
_entity_poly.pdbx_seq_one_letter_code
_entity_poly.pdbx_strand_id
1 'polypeptide(L)' 'PNGFYGTRCESRNYCMPNPCANNGLCTQTTTGYICSCSFPYTGTNCQQIISTTTTTTVAPRAPCG' A
#
# COMPACT_ATOMS: atom_id res chain seq x y z
N PRO A 1 16.52 -14.72 -9.18
CA PRO A 1 15.21 -14.62 -9.88
C PRO A 1 14.18 -15.40 -9.05
N ASN A 2 13.66 -14.76 -7.98
CA ASN A 2 13.07 -15.49 -6.85
C ASN A 2 11.60 -15.07 -6.58
N GLY A 3 10.85 -14.75 -7.63
CA GLY A 3 9.46 -14.26 -7.54
C GLY A 3 8.38 -15.35 -7.44
N PHE A 4 8.74 -16.59 -7.10
CA PHE A 4 7.82 -17.73 -7.02
C PHE A 4 8.10 -18.56 -5.76
N TYR A 5 7.06 -19.00 -5.07
CA TYR A 5 7.07 -19.82 -3.86
C TYR A 5 6.14 -21.03 -4.02
N GLY A 6 6.19 -21.98 -3.08
CA GLY A 6 5.48 -23.26 -3.18
C GLY A 6 6.40 -24.40 -3.63
N THR A 7 5.96 -25.65 -3.38
CA THR A 7 6.79 -26.86 -3.58
C THR A 7 7.19 -27.06 -5.05
N ARG A 8 6.43 -26.50 -6.00
CA ARG A 8 6.73 -26.54 -7.44
C ARG A 8 6.91 -25.15 -8.03
N CYS A 9 7.16 -24.12 -7.19
CA CYS A 9 7.26 -22.73 -7.62
C CYS A 9 6.03 -22.23 -8.41
N GLU A 10 4.84 -22.80 -8.13
CA GLU A 10 3.60 -22.44 -8.80
C GLU A 10 2.99 -21.14 -8.29
N SER A 11 3.28 -20.77 -7.05
CA SER A 11 2.68 -19.57 -6.44
C SER A 11 3.55 -18.37 -6.73
N ARG A 12 3.02 -17.44 -7.50
CA ARG A 12 3.69 -16.18 -7.82
C ARG A 12 3.70 -15.29 -6.58
N ASN A 13 4.87 -14.83 -6.14
CA ASN A 13 4.93 -13.81 -5.11
C ASN A 13 4.56 -12.47 -5.72
N TYR A 14 3.33 -11.99 -5.47
CA TYR A 14 2.89 -10.68 -5.95
C TYR A 14 3.70 -9.52 -5.34
N CYS A 15 4.43 -9.78 -4.27
CA CYS A 15 5.38 -8.86 -3.66
C CYS A 15 6.79 -8.92 -4.27
N MET A 16 7.02 -9.66 -5.35
CA MET A 16 8.31 -9.67 -6.05
C MET A 16 8.18 -9.42 -7.56
N PRO A 17 8.85 -8.38 -8.10
CA PRO A 17 9.60 -7.35 -7.37
C PRO A 17 8.68 -6.52 -6.45
N ASN A 18 9.20 -5.99 -5.33
CA ASN A 18 8.38 -5.31 -4.32
C ASN A 18 7.61 -4.14 -4.95
N PRO A 19 6.29 -4.22 -5.09
CA PRO A 19 5.52 -3.19 -5.76
C PRO A 19 5.38 -1.93 -4.89
N CYS A 20 5.44 -2.10 -3.57
CA CYS A 20 5.32 -1.01 -2.61
C CYS A 20 6.59 -0.13 -2.59
N ALA A 21 6.41 1.16 -2.81
CA ALA A 21 7.42 2.22 -2.70
C ALA A 21 7.55 2.73 -1.25
N ASN A 22 8.55 3.58 -0.99
CA ASN A 22 8.77 4.25 0.31
C ASN A 22 8.77 3.28 1.52
N ASN A 23 9.42 2.13 1.37
CA ASN A 23 9.46 1.08 2.39
C ASN A 23 8.06 0.59 2.84
N GLY A 24 7.07 0.66 1.95
CA GLY A 24 5.75 0.06 2.18
C GLY A 24 5.86 -1.45 2.39
N LEU A 25 5.14 -1.96 3.37
CA LEU A 25 5.11 -3.39 3.68
C LEU A 25 4.21 -4.08 2.66
N CYS A 26 4.79 -4.92 1.80
CA CYS A 26 4.02 -5.71 0.86
C CYS A 26 3.49 -6.97 1.54
N THR A 27 2.18 -7.15 1.50
CA THR A 27 1.49 -8.35 1.98
C THR A 27 0.81 -9.03 0.79
N GLN A 28 1.22 -10.26 0.50
CA GLN A 28 0.57 -11.06 -0.53
C GLN A 28 -0.82 -11.51 -0.08
N THR A 29 -1.79 -11.48 -1.00
CA THR A 29 -3.16 -11.97 -0.79
C THR A 29 -3.48 -13.11 -1.76
N THR A 30 -4.64 -13.74 -1.57
CA THR A 30 -5.11 -14.87 -2.39
C THR A 30 -5.30 -14.50 -3.87
N THR A 31 -5.56 -13.23 -4.16
CA THR A 31 -5.83 -12.73 -5.52
C THR A 31 -4.82 -11.69 -6.01
N GLY A 32 -3.82 -11.31 -5.19
CA GLY A 32 -2.87 -10.26 -5.53
C GLY A 32 -1.93 -9.86 -4.39
N TYR A 33 -1.73 -8.55 -4.21
CA TYR A 33 -0.95 -7.97 -3.12
C TYR A 33 -1.65 -6.74 -2.53
N ILE A 34 -1.30 -6.42 -1.30
CA ILE A 34 -1.70 -5.19 -0.61
C ILE A 34 -0.44 -4.54 -0.05
N CYS A 35 -0.28 -3.23 -0.27
CA CYS A 35 0.79 -2.44 0.34
C CYS A 35 0.28 -1.72 1.59
N SER A 36 0.89 -2.00 2.73
CA SER A 36 0.69 -1.21 3.95
C SER A 36 1.68 -0.06 3.97
N CYS A 37 1.17 1.15 3.77
CA CYS A 37 1.97 2.37 3.71
C CYS A 37 2.19 2.94 5.11
N SER A 38 3.44 3.30 5.42
CA SER A 38 3.74 4.07 6.63
C SER A 38 3.37 5.53 6.40
N PHE A 39 2.81 6.20 7.41
CA PHE A 39 2.58 7.64 7.35
C PHE A 39 3.92 8.39 7.15
N PRO A 40 4.01 9.42 6.29
CA PRO A 40 2.94 10.09 5.54
C PRO A 40 2.79 9.58 4.11
N TYR A 41 2.92 8.29 3.81
CA TYR A 41 2.78 7.76 2.45
C TYR A 41 1.39 7.13 2.22
N THR A 42 0.91 7.18 0.98
CA THR A 42 -0.41 6.73 0.55
C THR A 42 -0.43 6.30 -0.93
N GLY A 43 -1.61 5.85 -1.37
CA GLY A 43 -1.88 5.29 -2.68
C GLY A 43 -1.55 3.79 -2.76
N THR A 44 -1.93 3.15 -3.87
CA THR A 44 -1.89 1.68 -4.03
C THR A 44 -0.52 1.05 -3.75
N ASN A 45 0.55 1.76 -4.10
CA ASN A 45 1.92 1.32 -3.88
C ASN A 45 2.70 2.24 -2.93
N CYS A 46 2.02 3.02 -2.07
CA CYS A 46 2.69 3.97 -1.19
C CYS A 46 3.56 4.99 -1.92
N GLN A 47 3.26 5.27 -3.19
CA GLN A 47 4.03 6.15 -4.06
C GLN A 47 3.67 7.64 -3.86
N GLN A 48 2.55 7.92 -3.20
CA GLN A 48 2.10 9.29 -2.94
C GLN A 48 2.46 9.66 -1.51
N ILE A 49 2.82 10.91 -1.28
CA ILE A 49 2.92 11.46 0.06
C ILE A 49 1.56 12.08 0.37
N ILE A 50 1.05 11.84 1.57
CA ILE A 50 0.00 12.59 2.24
C ILE A 50 0.58 13.99 2.47
N SER A 51 0.71 14.74 1.39
CA SER A 51 0.89 16.16 1.46
C SER A 51 -0.38 16.68 2.10
N THR A 52 -0.26 17.34 3.25
CA THR A 52 -1.34 18.09 3.92
C THR A 52 -1.95 19.19 3.04
N THR A 53 -1.68 19.18 1.73
CA THR A 53 -2.19 20.06 0.68
C THR A 53 -3.22 19.39 -0.23
N THR A 54 -3.60 18.11 -0.02
CA THR A 54 -4.91 17.64 -0.54
C THR A 54 -5.98 18.12 0.41
N THR A 55 -6.28 19.41 0.28
CA THR A 55 -7.45 20.07 0.84
C THR A 55 -7.54 19.91 2.36
N THR A 56 -7.03 20.93 3.05
CA THR A 56 -7.68 21.49 4.23
C THR A 56 -9.14 21.87 3.92
N THR A 57 -9.97 20.96 3.42
CA THR A 57 -11.33 20.81 3.92
C THR A 57 -11.19 19.92 5.14
N VAL A 58 -10.54 20.46 6.17
CA VAL A 58 -11.11 20.30 7.50
C VAL A 58 -12.54 20.81 7.33
N ALA A 59 -13.47 19.92 7.01
CA ALA A 59 -14.87 20.21 7.24
C ALA A 59 -14.92 20.56 8.73
N PRO A 60 -15.26 21.80 9.11
CA PRO A 60 -15.37 22.14 10.51
C PRO A 60 -16.34 21.10 11.08
N ARG A 61 -15.88 20.39 12.13
CA ARG A 61 -16.75 19.55 12.94
C ARG A 61 -18.00 20.37 13.23
N ALA A 62 -19.13 20.04 12.61
CA ALA A 62 -20.40 20.64 12.95
C ALA A 62 -20.73 20.18 14.38
N PRO A 63 -20.87 21.08 15.37
CA PRO A 63 -21.42 20.72 16.66
C PRO A 63 -22.95 20.63 16.54
N CYS A 64 -23.45 19.49 16.98
CA CYS A 64 -24.77 19.11 17.51
C CYS A 64 -26.03 19.90 17.09
N GLY A 65 -27.03 19.15 16.62
CA GLY A 65 -28.44 19.50 16.79
C GLY A 65 -28.93 19.28 18.21
#